data_AF-A0A3S9VXK1-F1
#
_entry.id   AF-A0A3S9VXK1-F1
#
_cell.length_a   1.000
_cell.length_b   1.000
_cell.length_c   1.000
_cell.angle_alpha   90.00
_cell.angle_beta   90.00
_cell.angle_gamma   90.00
#
_symmetry.space_group_name_H-M   'P 1'
#
loop_
_entity.id
_entity.type
_entity.pdbx_description
1 polymer ?
#
loop_
_entity_poly.entity_id
_entity_poly.type
_entity_poly.pdbx_seq_one_letter_code
_entity_poly.pdbx_strand_id
1 'polypeptide(L)'
;MEELTLTTPSILFSAISLIMLAYTNRFLAYAQVIRNLKGEHENRPSTMTKLQLDNLRKRLYLARSMQIYGVISLLLCVVCTFFIYIGLQTLAVYTFGIALLLLVISLGISVKEILISVKALEYRLDNVEAGKEQE
;
A
#
# COMPACT_ATOMS: atom_id res chain seq x y z
N MET A 1 8.91 7.18 -32.81
CA MET A 1 8.25 6.54 -31.66
C MET A 1 9.28 5.60 -31.06
N GLU A 2 9.66 5.82 -29.80
CA GLU A 2 10.62 4.95 -29.09
C GLU A 2 10.03 3.54 -28.99
N GLU A 3 10.76 2.53 -29.44
CA GLU A 3 10.33 1.14 -29.33
C GLU A 3 10.42 0.70 -27.86
N LEU A 4 9.28 0.32 -27.27
CA LEU A 4 9.28 -0.35 -25.97
C LEU A 4 10.09 -1.64 -26.08
N THR A 5 11.25 -1.68 -25.44
CA THR A 5 12.12 -2.86 -25.40
C THR A 5 11.76 -3.77 -24.22
N LEU A 6 12.12 -5.04 -24.31
CA LEU A 6 11.95 -6.02 -23.23
C LEU A 6 12.64 -5.60 -21.91
N THR A 7 13.63 -4.71 -21.97
CA THR A 7 14.34 -4.19 -20.80
C THR A 7 13.46 -3.34 -19.89
N THR A 8 12.52 -2.58 -20.46
CA THR A 8 11.69 -1.64 -19.69
C THR A 8 10.72 -2.35 -18.73
N PRO A 9 9.95 -3.37 -19.17
CA PRO A 9 9.16 -4.19 -18.26
C PRO A 9 9.99 -4.96 -17.22
N SER A 10 11.21 -5.41 -17.56
CA SER A 10 12.07 -6.15 -16.62
C SER A 10 12.52 -5.29 -15.43
N ILE A 11 12.89 -4.03 -15.67
CA ILE A 11 13.26 -3.09 -14.59
C ILE A 11 12.05 -2.82 -13.70
N LEU A 12 10.88 -2.58 -14.30
CA LEU A 12 9.65 -2.33 -13.56
C LEU A 12 9.21 -3.54 -12.73
N PHE A 13 9.34 -4.75 -13.27
CA PHE A 13 9.05 -5.97 -12.52
C PHE A 13 9.88 -6.05 -11.23
N SER A 14 11.17 -5.75 -11.30
CA SER A 14 12.07 -5.74 -10.13
C SER A 14 11.63 -4.68 -9.10
N ALA A 15 11.39 -3.45 -9.53
CA ALA A 15 10.98 -2.36 -8.65
C ALA A 15 9.61 -2.63 -7.99
N ILE A 16 8.63 -3.09 -8.75
CA ILE A 16 7.28 -3.40 -8.25
C ILE A 16 7.34 -4.56 -7.25
N SER A 17 8.19 -5.57 -7.47
CA SER A 17 8.35 -6.70 -6.53
C SER A 17 8.86 -6.22 -5.16
N LEU A 18 9.82 -5.30 -5.13
CA LEU A 18 10.32 -4.72 -3.88
C LEU A 18 9.23 -3.91 -3.14
N ILE A 19 8.44 -3.13 -3.89
CA ILE A 19 7.32 -2.37 -3.35
C ILE A 19 6.24 -3.31 -2.77
N MET A 20 5.95 -4.43 -3.45
CA MET A 20 5.00 -5.44 -2.97
C MET A 20 5.44 -6.08 -1.66
N LEU A 21 6.73 -6.35 -1.49
CA LEU A 21 7.27 -6.84 -0.22
C LEU A 21 7.06 -5.81 0.90
N ALA A 22 7.35 -4.55 0.64
CA ALA A 22 7.12 -3.47 1.61
C ALA A 22 5.63 -3.33 1.99
N TYR A 23 4.72 -3.44 1.01
CA TYR A 23 3.27 -3.37 1.24
C TYR A 23 2.76 -4.55 2.07
N THR A 24 3.26 -5.75 1.78
CA THR A 24 2.92 -6.96 2.55
C THR A 24 3.37 -6.82 4.00
N ASN A 25 4.59 -6.33 4.23
CA ASN A 25 5.11 -6.07 5.58
C ASN A 25 4.23 -5.07 6.34
N ARG A 26 3.81 -3.98 5.70
CA ARG A 26 2.90 -2.98 6.29
C ARG A 26 1.54 -3.58 6.63
N PHE A 27 0.95 -4.37 5.73
CA PHE A 27 -0.33 -5.04 5.97
C PHE A 27 -0.26 -6.00 7.17
N LEU A 28 0.79 -6.82 7.24
CA LEU A 28 1.02 -7.75 8.35
C LEU A 28 1.20 -7.01 9.68
N ALA A 29 1.97 -5.92 9.70
CA ALA A 29 2.14 -5.10 10.89
C ALA A 29 0.79 -4.55 11.40
N TYR A 30 -0.07 -4.02 10.53
CA TYR A 30 -1.40 -3.56 10.95
C TYR A 30 -2.29 -4.69 11.44
N ALA A 31 -2.29 -5.84 10.76
CA ALA A 31 -3.08 -6.99 11.18
C ALA A 31 -2.66 -7.51 12.56
N GLN A 32 -1.36 -7.54 12.85
CA GLN A 32 -0.83 -7.96 14.14
C GLN A 32 -1.22 -6.99 15.26
N VAL A 33 -1.08 -5.68 15.03
CA VAL A 33 -1.49 -4.66 16.00
C VAL A 33 -2.99 -4.72 16.27
N ILE A 34 -3.83 -4.86 15.23
CA ILE A 34 -5.28 -5.03 15.38
C ILE A 34 -5.63 -6.25 16.24
N ARG A 35 -4.95 -7.39 16.03
CA ARG A 35 -5.19 -8.62 16.81
C ARG A 35 -4.82 -8.41 18.29
N ASN A 36 -3.70 -7.77 18.57
CA ASN A 36 -3.25 -7.50 19.94
C ASN A 36 -4.21 -6.54 20.67
N LEU A 37 -4.56 -5.40 20.05
CA LEU A 37 -5.50 -4.43 20.66
C LEU A 37 -6.91 -5.02 20.85
N LYS A 38 -7.34 -5.92 19.96
CA LYS A 38 -8.64 -6.59 20.14
C LYS A 38 -8.65 -7.47 21.39
N GLY A 39 -7.58 -8.25 21.62
CA GLY A 39 -7.44 -9.07 22.84
C GLY A 39 -7.35 -8.20 24.11
N GLU A 40 -6.70 -7.05 24.04
CA GLU A 40 -6.64 -6.11 25.16
C GLU A 40 -8.01 -5.47 25.48
N HIS A 41 -8.79 -5.12 24.43
CA HIS A 41 -10.13 -4.55 24.58
C HIS A 41 -11.13 -5.52 25.22
N GLU A 42 -11.04 -6.81 24.88
CA GLU A 42 -11.90 -7.86 25.48
C GLU A 42 -11.63 -8.00 26.99
N ASN A 43 -10.41 -7.72 27.44
CA ASN A 43 -10.05 -7.74 28.86
C ASN A 43 -10.35 -6.42 29.59
N ARG A 44 -10.21 -5.27 28.93
CA ARG A 44 -10.53 -3.94 29.47
C ARG A 44 -11.19 -3.05 28.41
N PRO A 45 -12.53 -2.96 28.36
CA PRO A 45 -13.21 -2.16 27.36
C PRO A 45 -12.99 -0.66 27.62
N SER A 46 -12.18 -0.02 26.79
CA SER A 46 -11.98 1.44 26.80
C SER A 46 -12.44 2.07 25.47
N THR A 47 -13.01 3.27 25.53
CA THR A 47 -13.41 4.05 24.36
C THR A 47 -12.20 4.40 23.46
N MET A 48 -11.02 4.60 24.07
CA MET A 48 -9.79 4.87 23.33
C MET A 48 -9.32 3.68 22.49
N THR A 49 -9.39 2.46 23.03
CA THR A 49 -9.02 1.24 22.30
C THR A 49 -9.90 1.04 21.06
N LYS A 50 -11.20 1.34 21.15
CA LYS A 50 -12.11 1.29 19.98
C LYS A 50 -11.71 2.29 18.90
N LEU A 51 -11.37 3.51 19.27
CA LEU A 51 -10.97 4.57 18.33
C LEU A 51 -9.67 4.22 17.60
N GLN A 52 -8.70 3.66 18.32
CA GLN A 52 -7.44 3.18 17.73
C GLN A 52 -7.65 1.99 16.78
N LEU A 53 -8.55 1.07 17.14
CA LEU A 53 -8.88 -0.08 16.29
C LEU A 53 -9.54 0.35 14.97
N ASP A 54 -10.44 1.33 15.01
CA ASP A 54 -11.08 1.87 13.80
C ASP A 54 -10.05 2.56 12.88
N ASN A 55 -9.16 3.36 13.44
CA ASN A 55 -8.07 4.00 12.68
C ASN A 55 -7.12 2.97 12.04
N LEU A 56 -6.76 1.91 12.76
CA LEU A 56 -5.93 0.83 12.23
C LEU A 56 -6.65 0.03 11.14
N ARG A 57 -7.95 -0.23 11.28
CA ARG A 57 -8.75 -0.87 10.24
C ARG A 57 -8.76 -0.05 8.95
N LYS A 58 -8.96 1.26 9.05
CA LYS A 58 -8.88 2.15 7.88
C LYS A 58 -7.53 2.03 7.19
N ARG A 59 -6.43 2.14 7.94
CA ARG A 59 -5.05 1.98 7.41
C ARG A 59 -4.83 0.60 6.78
N LEU A 60 -5.37 -0.46 7.37
CA LEU A 60 -5.32 -1.81 6.80
C LEU A 60 -6.03 -1.88 5.44
N TYR A 61 -7.22 -1.27 5.30
CA TYR A 61 -7.92 -1.22 4.01
C TYR A 61 -7.17 -0.40 2.97
N LEU A 62 -6.60 0.75 3.34
CA LEU A 62 -5.72 1.53 2.45
C LEU A 62 -4.51 0.70 1.99
N ALA A 63 -3.85 -0.01 2.92
CA ALA A 63 -2.71 -0.88 2.62
C ALA A 63 -3.09 -2.04 1.68
N ARG A 64 -4.28 -2.62 1.86
CA ARG A 64 -4.82 -3.63 0.95
C ARG A 64 -5.07 -3.04 -0.44
N SER A 65 -5.67 -1.86 -0.53
CA SER A 65 -5.98 -1.22 -1.81
C SER A 65 -4.72 -0.89 -2.61
N MET A 66 -3.69 -0.28 -2.00
CA MET A 66 -2.42 0.01 -2.71
C MET A 66 -1.80 -1.28 -3.27
N GLN A 67 -1.89 -2.39 -2.54
CA GLN A 67 -1.36 -3.68 -2.98
C GLN A 67 -2.14 -4.24 -4.16
N ILE A 68 -3.48 -4.20 -4.12
CA ILE A 68 -4.33 -4.67 -5.24
C ILE A 68 -3.99 -3.91 -6.53
N TYR A 69 -3.93 -2.58 -6.49
CA TYR A 69 -3.60 -1.79 -7.68
C TYR A 69 -2.21 -2.09 -8.23
N GLY A 70 -1.22 -2.28 -7.35
CA GLY A 70 0.14 -2.63 -7.78
C GLY A 70 0.26 -4.06 -8.31
N VAL A 71 -0.51 -5.03 -7.78
CA VAL A 71 -0.57 -6.39 -8.33
C VAL A 71 -1.23 -6.39 -9.72
N ILE A 72 -2.33 -5.66 -9.90
CA ILE A 72 -2.99 -5.56 -11.21
C ILE A 72 -2.05 -4.87 -12.22
N SER A 73 -1.34 -3.82 -11.80
CA SER A 73 -0.30 -3.19 -12.61
C SER A 73 0.78 -4.18 -13.04
N LEU A 74 1.29 -4.99 -12.11
CA LEU A 74 2.30 -6.01 -12.39
C LEU A 74 1.79 -7.06 -13.39
N LEU A 75 0.55 -7.53 -13.23
CA LEU A 75 -0.07 -8.49 -14.15
C LEU A 75 -0.18 -7.90 -15.56
N LEU A 76 -0.60 -6.63 -15.69
CA LEU A 76 -0.63 -5.95 -16.99
C LEU A 76 0.78 -5.75 -17.56
N CYS A 77 1.81 -5.51 -16.74
CA CYS A 77 3.19 -5.50 -17.21
C CYS A 77 3.63 -6.86 -17.77
N VAL A 78 3.22 -7.99 -17.15
CA VAL A 78 3.51 -9.33 -17.69
C VAL A 78 2.81 -9.54 -19.04
N VAL A 79 1.54 -9.14 -19.15
CA VAL A 79 0.79 -9.19 -20.43
C VAL A 79 1.44 -8.28 -21.49
N CYS A 80 1.92 -7.10 -21.10
CA CYS A 80 2.68 -6.21 -21.99
C CYS A 80 3.96 -6.89 -22.52
N THR A 81 4.76 -7.51 -21.65
CA THR A 81 5.97 -8.25 -22.05
C THR A 81 5.63 -9.38 -23.02
N PHE A 82 4.50 -10.06 -22.80
CA PHE A 82 4.01 -11.08 -23.72
C PHE A 82 3.65 -10.49 -25.10
N PHE A 83 2.99 -9.32 -25.15
CA PHE A 83 2.70 -8.63 -26.42
C PHE A 83 3.96 -8.19 -27.16
N ILE A 84 4.98 -7.71 -26.47
CA ILE A 84 6.30 -7.41 -27.07
C ILE A 84 6.92 -8.69 -27.64
N TYR A 85 6.84 -9.80 -26.89
CA TYR A 85 7.39 -11.08 -27.32
C TYR A 85 6.77 -11.63 -28.61
N ILE A 86 5.46 -11.47 -28.79
CA ILE A 86 4.76 -11.89 -30.03
C ILE A 86 4.76 -10.82 -31.14
N GLY A 87 5.45 -9.69 -30.94
CA GLY A 87 5.59 -8.61 -31.93
C GLY A 87 4.41 -7.65 -32.04
N LEU A 88 3.45 -7.67 -31.10
CA LEU A 88 2.28 -6.77 -31.09
C LEU A 88 2.59 -5.44 -30.38
N GLN A 89 3.46 -4.63 -30.98
CA GLN A 89 3.99 -3.41 -30.36
C GLN A 89 2.90 -2.39 -29.99
N THR A 90 1.89 -2.19 -30.85
CA THR A 90 0.80 -1.23 -30.57
C THR A 90 0.00 -1.61 -29.32
N LEU A 91 -0.37 -2.89 -29.18
CA LEU A 91 -1.09 -3.39 -28.00
C LEU A 91 -0.22 -3.36 -26.74
N ALA A 92 1.08 -3.63 -26.87
CA ALA A 92 2.03 -3.51 -25.78
C ALA A 92 2.04 -2.09 -25.21
N VAL A 93 2.14 -1.05 -26.06
CA VAL A 93 2.17 0.36 -25.62
C VAL A 93 0.89 0.76 -24.86
N TYR A 94 -0.29 0.41 -25.37
CA TYR A 94 -1.55 0.70 -24.67
C TYR A 94 -1.66 -0.02 -23.34
N THR A 95 -1.32 -1.31 -23.31
CA THR A 95 -1.37 -2.13 -22.09
C THR A 95 -0.39 -1.62 -21.04
N PHE A 96 0.82 -1.23 -21.48
CA PHE A 96 1.83 -0.63 -20.63
C PHE A 96 1.37 0.69 -20.03
N GLY A 97 0.75 1.55 -20.82
CA GLY A 97 0.18 2.81 -20.32
C GLY A 97 -0.85 2.58 -19.20
N ILE A 98 -1.75 1.61 -19.37
CA ILE A 98 -2.73 1.25 -18.34
C ILE A 98 -2.03 0.69 -17.08
N ALA A 99 -1.01 -0.16 -17.25
CA ALA A 99 -0.23 -0.68 -16.14
C ALA A 99 0.42 0.44 -15.32
N LEU A 100 1.01 1.43 -15.98
CA LEU A 100 1.62 2.59 -15.33
C LEU A 100 0.59 3.45 -14.59
N LEU A 101 -0.59 3.69 -15.17
CA LEU A 101 -1.65 4.44 -14.50
C LEU A 101 -2.11 3.75 -13.21
N LEU A 102 -2.26 2.43 -13.22
CA LEU A 102 -2.59 1.67 -12.00
C LEU A 102 -1.45 1.72 -10.97
N LEU A 103 -0.19 1.72 -11.40
CA LEU A 103 0.95 1.89 -10.50
C LEU A 103 0.94 3.27 -9.84
N VAL A 104 0.66 4.33 -10.61
CA VAL A 104 0.53 5.69 -10.08
C VAL A 104 -0.61 5.77 -9.05
N ILE A 105 -1.75 5.13 -9.31
CA ILE A 105 -2.85 5.06 -8.34
C ILE A 105 -2.42 4.31 -7.07
N SER A 106 -1.72 3.17 -7.21
CA SER A 106 -1.17 2.41 -6.08
C SER A 106 -0.25 3.28 -5.21
N LEU A 107 0.68 4.00 -5.82
CA LEU A 107 1.60 4.90 -5.13
C LEU A 107 0.89 6.08 -4.48
N GLY A 108 -0.11 6.67 -5.14
CA GLY A 108 -0.92 7.75 -4.56
C GLY A 108 -1.67 7.30 -3.29
N ILE A 109 -2.18 6.07 -3.28
CA ILE A 109 -2.79 5.47 -2.08
C ILE A 109 -1.72 5.28 -0.99
N SER A 110 -0.52 4.82 -1.35
CA SER A 110 0.61 4.67 -0.42
C SER A 110 0.98 6.00 0.24
N VAL A 111 1.05 7.10 -0.51
CA VAL A 111 1.29 8.45 0.03
C VAL A 111 0.18 8.85 1.01
N LYS A 112 -1.09 8.69 0.63
CA LYS A 112 -2.22 8.99 1.52
C LYS A 112 -2.16 8.17 2.81
N GLU A 113 -1.79 6.90 2.72
CA GLU A 113 -1.65 6.03 3.87
C GLU A 113 -0.53 6.51 4.81
N ILE A 114 0.63 6.90 4.26
CA ILE A 114 1.75 7.46 5.03
C ILE A 114 1.30 8.72 5.79
N LEU A 115 0.59 9.64 5.13
CA LEU A 115 0.11 10.87 5.76
C LEU A 115 -0.85 10.60 6.93
N ILE A 116 -1.79 9.65 6.75
CA ILE A 116 -2.71 9.23 7.81
C ILE A 116 -1.93 8.56 8.95
N SER A 117 -0.91 7.77 8.62
CA SER A 117 -0.06 7.08 9.60
C SER A 117 0.68 8.07 10.49
N VAL A 118 1.28 9.11 9.92
CA VAL A 118 2.02 10.14 10.68
C VAL A 118 1.07 10.93 11.57
N LYS A 119 -0.05 11.40 11.02
CA LYS A 119 -1.05 12.16 11.79
C LYS A 119 -1.62 11.36 12.98
N ALA A 120 -1.82 10.05 12.80
CA ALA A 120 -2.30 9.17 13.88
C ALA A 120 -1.22 8.87 14.94
N LEU A 121 0.06 9.09 14.62
CA LEU A 121 1.17 8.97 15.56
C LEU A 121 1.35 10.26 16.36
N GLU A 122 1.32 11.42 15.70
CA GLU A 122 1.36 12.75 16.34
C GLU A 122 0.23 12.90 17.37
N TYR A 123 -1.02 12.57 17.01
CA TYR A 123 -2.14 12.62 17.95
C TYR A 123 -1.94 11.72 19.17
N ARG A 124 -1.18 10.62 19.05
CA ARG A 124 -0.87 9.76 20.20
C ARG A 124 0.25 10.32 21.06
N LEU A 125 1.24 11.01 20.48
CA LEU A 125 2.29 11.67 21.25
C LEU A 125 1.73 12.85 22.06
N ASP A 126 0.97 13.75 21.42
CA ASP A 126 0.42 14.94 22.08
C ASP A 126 -0.45 14.58 23.30
N ASN A 127 -1.23 13.51 23.21
CA ASN A 127 -2.05 13.03 24.33
C ASN A 127 -1.23 12.40 25.46
N VAL A 128 -0.07 11.81 25.16
CA VAL A 128 0.83 11.24 26.18
C VAL A 128 1.62 12.35 26.88
N GLU A 129 2.05 13.38 26.14
CA GLU A 129 2.73 14.55 26.72
C GLU A 129 1.77 15.39 27.57
N ALA A 130 0.56 15.69 27.10
CA ALA A 130 -0.45 16.39 27.88
C ALA A 130 -0.91 15.62 29.13
N GLY A 131 -0.87 14.27 29.09
CA GLY A 131 -1.16 13.42 30.25
C GLY A 131 -0.04 13.38 31.29
N LYS A 132 1.20 13.72 30.92
CA LYS A 132 2.34 13.81 31.83
C LYS A 132 2.48 15.18 32.51
N GLU A 133 1.85 16.22 31.98
CA GLU A 133 1.86 17.56 32.58
C GLU A 133 0.80 17.74 33.69
N GLN A 134 -0.07 16.74 33.92
CA GLN A 134 -1.12 16.78 34.94
C GLN A 134 -0.86 15.88 36.17
N GLU A 135 0.33 15.27 36.27
CA GLU A 135 0.78 14.46 37.41
C GLU A 135 1.97 15.14 38.11
#